data_AF-A0A7W0XGH1-F1
#
_entry.id   AF-A0A7W0XGH1-F1
#
_cell.length_a   1.000
_cell.length_b   1.000
_cell.length_c   1.000
_cell.angle_alpha   90.00
_cell.angle_beta   90.00
_cell.angle_gamma   90.00
#
_symmetry.space_group_name_H-M   'P 1'
#
loop_
_entity.id
_entity.type
_entity.pdbx_description
1 polymer ?
#
loop_
_entity_poly.entity_id
_entity_poly.type
_entity_poly.pdbx_seq_one_letter_code
_entity_poly.pdbx_strand_id
1 'polypeptide(L)' 'MVAKEYKKLEGTEAKQMLKLMEALEDHDDVQKVSANFDISEADMAAA' A
#
# COMPACT_ATOMS: atom_id res chain seq x y z
N MET A 1 8.33 -3.82 -12.14
CA MET A 1 8.90 -4.65 -11.05
C MET A 1 7.78 -5.54 -10.55
N VAL A 2 8.00 -6.85 -10.39
CA VAL A 2 6.98 -7.77 -9.87
C VAL A 2 7.57 -8.40 -8.61
N ALA A 3 6.84 -8.31 -7.51
CA ALA A 3 7.24 -8.90 -6.25
C ALA A 3 7.19 -10.43 -6.33
N LYS A 4 8.18 -11.10 -5.77
CA LYS A 4 8.23 -12.57 -5.73
C LYS A 4 7.34 -13.16 -4.65
N GLU A 5 7.00 -12.38 -3.63
CA GLU A 5 6.19 -12.79 -2.48
C GLU A 5 5.28 -11.64 -2.05
N TYR A 6 4.04 -11.96 -1.67
CA TYR A 6 3.06 -10.99 -1.19
C TYR A 6 2.89 -11.11 0.33
N LYS A 7 2.88 -9.97 1.03
CA LYS A 7 2.69 -9.90 2.47
C LYS A 7 1.31 -9.34 2.80
N LYS A 8 0.50 -10.12 3.52
CA LYS A 8 -0.80 -9.63 3.98
C LYS A 8 -0.65 -8.54 5.03
N LEU A 9 -1.38 -7.44 4.85
CA LEU A 9 -1.49 -6.36 5.82
C LEU A 9 -2.96 -6.16 6.19
N GLU A 10 -3.24 -6.04 7.48
CA GLU A 10 -4.61 -5.93 8.02
C GLU A 10 -4.67 -4.80 9.06
N GLY A 11 -5.87 -4.26 9.28
CA GLY A 11 -6.12 -3.26 10.32
C GLY A 11 -5.21 -2.02 10.27
N THR A 12 -4.51 -1.74 11.37
CA THR A 12 -3.71 -0.51 11.53
C THR A 12 -2.51 -0.45 10.58
N GLU A 13 -1.86 -1.59 10.31
CA GLU A 13 -0.72 -1.63 9.39
C GLU A 13 -1.15 -1.35 7.93
N ALA A 14 -2.31 -1.86 7.52
CA ALA A 14 -2.88 -1.57 6.21
C ALA A 14 -3.17 -0.07 6.05
N LYS A 15 -3.85 0.55 7.03
CA LYS A 15 -4.14 2.00 7.00
C LYS A 15 -2.87 2.84 6.94
N GLN A 16 -1.83 2.46 7.67
CA GLN A 16 -0.55 3.17 7.65
C GLN A 16 0.12 3.07 6.27
N MET A 17 0.10 1.90 5.63
CA MET A 17 0.66 1.74 4.29
C MET A 17 -0.13 2.48 3.21
N LEU A 18 -1.46 2.53 3.31
CA LEU A 18 -2.29 3.31 2.39
C LEU A 18 -1.91 4.80 2.43
N LYS A 19 -1.78 5.39 3.62
CA LYS A 19 -1.34 6.79 3.78
C LYS A 19 0.07 7.02 3.25
N LEU A 20 0.97 6.05 3.44
CA LEU A 20 2.33 6.14 2.92
C LEU A 20 2.35 6.10 1.39
N MET A 21 1.54 5.23 0.78
CA MET A 21 1.36 5.15 -0.67
C MET A 21 0.87 6.47 -1.23
N GLU A 22 -0.20 7.04 -0.65
CA GLU A 22 -0.74 8.34 -1.06
C GLU A 22 0.32 9.45 -0.97
N ALA A 23 1.05 9.53 0.15
CA ALA A 23 2.08 10.55 0.34
C ALA A 23 3.27 10.39 -0.64
N LEU A 24 3.57 9.17 -1.08
CA LEU A 24 4.60 8.91 -2.08
C LEU A 24 4.12 9.26 -3.49
N GLU A 25 2.85 9.05 -3.80
CA GLU A 25 2.26 9.40 -5.10
C GLU A 25 2.07 10.92 -5.28
N ASP A 26 1.88 11.67 -4.20
CA ASP A 26 1.74 13.14 -4.22
C ASP A 26 3.06 13.88 -4.53
N HIS A 27 4.19 13.16 -4.57
CA HIS A 27 5.48 13.76 -4.85
C HIS A 27 5.77 13.82 -6.36
N ASP A 28 6.00 15.02 -6.89
CA ASP A 28 6.27 15.28 -8.32
C ASP A 28 7.46 14.49 -8.89
N ASP A 29 8.44 14.12 -8.05
CA ASP A 29 9.64 13.37 -8.44
C ASP A 29 9.43 11.84 -8.44
N VAL A 30 8.30 11.35 -7.92
CA VAL A 30 8.01 9.91 -7.81
C VAL A 30 7.36 9.41 -9.09
N GLN A 31 8.13 8.66 -9.88
CA GLN A 31 7.68 8.16 -11.18
C GLN A 31 6.85 6.88 -11.08
N LYS A 32 7.10 6.04 -10.06
CA LYS A 32 6.40 4.77 -9.89
C LYS A 32 6.53 4.26 -8.47
N VAL A 33 5.39 3.98 -7.84
CA VAL A 33 5.33 3.27 -6.56
C VAL A 33 4.92 1.82 -6.84
N SER A 34 5.58 0.87 -6.15
CA SER A 34 5.19 -0.54 -6.18
C SER A 34 5.43 -1.15 -4.82
N ALA A 35 4.48 -1.93 -4.33
CA ALA A 35 4.66 -2.70 -3.12
C ALA A 35 4.18 -4.14 -3.32
N ASN A 36 4.57 -4.97 -2.38
CA ASN A 36 4.24 -6.38 -2.34
C ASN A 36 3.21 -6.68 -1.25
N PHE A 37 2.47 -5.69 -0.78
CA PHE A 37 1.42 -5.94 0.21
C PHE A 37 0.16 -6.47 -0.47
N ASP A 38 -0.56 -7.32 0.26
CA ASP A 38 -1.87 -7.84 -0.08
C ASP A 38 -2.84 -7.33 1.01
N ILE A 39 -3.66 -6.33 0.68
CA ILE A 39 -4.64 -5.75 1.58
C ILE A 39 -6.01 -6.24 1.14
N SER A 40 -6.77 -6.83 2.06
CA SER A 40 -8.11 -7.33 1.75
C SER A 40 -9.07 -6.16 1.46
N GLU A 41 -10.08 -6.37 0.60
CA GLU A 41 -11.13 -5.36 0.39
C GLU A 41 -11.84 -4.96 1.68
N ALA A 42 -11.97 -5.89 2.64
CA ALA A 42 -12.56 -5.60 3.95
C ALA A 42 -11.70 -4.61 4.75
N ASP A 43 -10.37 -4.74 4.68
CA ASP A 43 -9.44 -3.82 5.35
C ASP A 43 -9.35 -2.47 4.65
N MET A 44 -9.48 -2.41 3.31
CA MET A 44 -9.58 -1.15 2.57
C MET A 44 -10.90 -0.42 2.85
N ALA A 45 -12.02 -1.13 2.95
CA ALA A 45 -13.33 -0.52 3.23
C ALA A 45 -13.49 -0.05 4.68
N ALA A 46 -12.72 -0.63 5.61
CA ALA A 46 -12.68 -0.22 7.01
C ALA A 46 -11.70 0.96 7.26
N ALA A 47 -10.95 1.41 6.24
CA ALA A 47 -9.93 2.46 6.32
C ALA A 47 -10.52 3.86 6.58
#